data_AF-A0A934HHH9-F1
#
_entry.id   AF-A0A934HHH9-F1
#
_cell.length_a   1.000
_cell.length_b   1.000
_cell.length_c   1.000
_cell.angle_alpha   90.00
_cell.angle_beta   90.00
_cell.angle_gamma   90.00
#
_symmetry.space_group_name_H-M   'P 1'
#
loop_
_entity.id
_entity.type
_entity.pdbx_description
1 polymer ?
#
loop_
_entity_poly.entity_id
_entity_poly.type
_entity_poly.pdbx_seq_one_letter_code
_entity_poly.pdbx_strand_id
1 'polypeptide(L)'
;MTDLYNKIVSERASLEKLLSKLPGFRGYMELNTRRQADRMIRESVAATLRQQLNRLVMAEKALLDAGGLKYMSKTRSAKTKFQTFIDRIAAANPGYSGFFDADKITPEDLETIYAFDYALLNYNDKFAEALNLLQDAALKNEGIEAAIAALDALTIEANEAYNLRENVLKDIE
;
A
#
# COMPACT_ATOMS: atom_id res chain seq x y z
N MET A 1 20.26 -1.72 -4.62
CA MET A 1 19.01 -2.38 -4.20
C MET A 1 18.82 -2.15 -2.71
N THR A 2 17.73 -1.49 -2.32
CA THR A 2 17.43 -1.15 -0.92
C THR A 2 16.99 -2.39 -0.12
N ASP A 3 17.19 -2.42 1.20
CA ASP A 3 16.76 -3.55 2.07
C ASP A 3 15.25 -3.83 1.93
N LEU A 4 14.44 -2.77 1.83
CA LEU A 4 13.00 -2.85 1.56
C LEU A 4 12.66 -3.52 0.21
N TYR A 5 13.46 -3.30 -0.83
CA TYR A 5 13.30 -3.98 -2.13
C TYR A 5 13.52 -5.49 -1.96
N ASN A 6 14.62 -5.88 -1.32
CA ASN A 6 14.94 -7.28 -1.09
C ASN A 6 13.87 -7.96 -0.23
N LYS A 7 13.32 -7.27 0.78
CA LYS A 7 12.20 -7.76 1.59
C LYS A 7 10.97 -8.06 0.71
N ILE A 8 10.51 -7.09 -0.07
CA ILE A 8 9.34 -7.24 -0.98
C ILE A 8 9.57 -8.37 -1.99
N VAL A 9 10.77 -8.46 -2.56
CA VAL A 9 11.13 -9.50 -3.54
C VAL A 9 11.30 -10.87 -2.88
N SER A 10 11.78 -10.97 -1.65
CA SER A 10 11.91 -12.25 -0.94
C SER A 10 10.56 -12.85 -0.51
N GLU A 11 9.51 -12.03 -0.41
CA GLU A 11 8.12 -12.48 -0.26
C GLU A 11 7.55 -13.16 -1.54
N ARG A 12 8.34 -13.27 -2.63
CA ARG A 12 8.01 -14.00 -3.87
C ARG A 12 7.60 -15.45 -3.63
N ALA A 13 8.22 -16.15 -2.67
CA ALA A 13 7.94 -17.56 -2.40
C ALA A 13 6.50 -17.80 -1.89
N SER A 14 5.90 -16.82 -1.19
CA SER A 14 4.48 -16.87 -0.79
C SER A 14 3.52 -16.58 -1.94
N LEU A 15 3.93 -15.74 -2.88
CA LEU A 15 3.14 -15.35 -4.05
C LEU A 15 2.95 -16.53 -5.02
N GLU A 16 4.01 -17.26 -5.34
CA GLU A 16 3.94 -18.43 -6.23
C GLU A 16 2.93 -19.49 -5.73
N LYS A 17 2.83 -19.64 -4.41
CA LYS A 17 1.91 -20.57 -3.72
C LYS A 17 0.45 -20.10 -3.67
N LEU A 18 0.22 -18.80 -3.84
CA LEU A 18 -1.12 -18.19 -3.82
C LEU A 18 -1.65 -17.99 -5.26
N LEU A 19 -0.77 -17.63 -6.19
CA LEU A 19 -1.06 -17.49 -7.62
C LEU A 19 -1.34 -18.84 -8.30
N SER A 20 -0.68 -19.92 -7.85
CA SER A 20 -0.99 -21.30 -8.29
C SER A 20 -2.37 -21.81 -7.85
N LYS A 21 -3.04 -21.12 -6.93
CA LYS A 21 -4.40 -21.47 -6.47
C LYS A 21 -5.51 -20.73 -7.21
N LEU A 22 -5.18 -19.76 -8.06
CA LEU A 22 -6.16 -19.02 -8.86
C LEU A 22 -6.33 -19.68 -10.25
N PRO A 23 -7.48 -20.32 -10.54
CA PRO A 23 -7.73 -20.90 -11.85
C PRO A 23 -7.77 -19.80 -12.93
N GLY A 24 -7.00 -19.97 -14.01
CA GLY A 24 -6.87 -18.98 -15.09
C GLY A 24 -5.53 -18.21 -15.11
N PHE A 25 -4.65 -18.40 -14.12
CA PHE A 25 -3.38 -17.67 -14.03
C PHE A 25 -2.41 -17.94 -15.21
N ARG A 26 -2.46 -19.14 -15.82
CA ARG A 26 -1.72 -19.44 -17.06
C ARG A 26 -2.23 -18.65 -18.29
N GLY A 27 -3.44 -18.08 -18.24
CA GLY A 27 -4.08 -17.35 -19.34
C GLY A 27 -4.07 -15.82 -19.20
N TYR A 28 -3.53 -15.27 -18.10
CA TYR A 28 -3.43 -13.82 -17.85
C TYR A 28 -2.35 -13.11 -18.69
N MET A 29 -1.94 -13.72 -19.81
CA MET A 29 -0.88 -13.30 -20.72
C MET A 29 -1.35 -12.36 -21.84
N GLU A 30 -2.58 -11.84 -21.79
CA GLU A 30 -3.04 -10.82 -22.75
C GLU A 30 -2.89 -9.41 -22.16
N LEU A 31 -2.02 -8.58 -22.76
CA LEU A 31 -1.69 -7.23 -22.29
C LEU A 31 -2.91 -6.35 -21.95
N ASN A 32 -3.99 -6.47 -22.72
CA ASN A 32 -5.18 -5.63 -22.58
C ASN A 32 -6.06 -6.00 -21.38
N THR A 33 -6.17 -7.29 -21.01
CA THR A 33 -6.88 -7.72 -19.81
C THR A 33 -6.09 -7.40 -18.54
N ARG A 34 -4.75 -7.36 -18.64
CA ARG A 34 -3.85 -7.04 -17.52
C ARG A 34 -3.97 -5.60 -17.04
N ARG A 35 -4.00 -4.62 -17.96
CA ARG A 35 -4.15 -3.19 -17.58
C ARG A 35 -5.46 -2.92 -16.87
N GLN A 36 -6.55 -3.56 -17.31
CA GLN A 36 -7.85 -3.45 -16.65
C GLN A 36 -7.82 -4.11 -15.27
N ALA A 37 -7.22 -5.30 -15.15
CA ALA A 37 -7.10 -6.00 -13.88
C ALA A 37 -6.25 -5.23 -12.84
N ASP A 38 -5.08 -4.73 -13.22
CA ASP A 38 -4.21 -3.91 -12.35
C ASP A 38 -4.95 -2.64 -11.88
N ARG A 39 -5.61 -1.94 -12.81
CA ARG A 39 -6.44 -0.79 -12.47
C ARG A 39 -7.54 -1.13 -11.46
N MET A 40 -8.28 -2.21 -11.68
CA MET A 40 -9.35 -2.65 -10.78
C MET A 40 -8.81 -2.99 -9.38
N ILE A 41 -7.65 -3.66 -9.30
CA ILE A 41 -6.99 -3.97 -8.03
C ILE A 41 -6.59 -2.69 -7.32
N ARG A 42 -5.92 -1.75 -7.99
CA ARG A 42 -5.52 -0.47 -7.38
C ARG A 42 -6.70 0.34 -6.91
N GLU A 43 -7.77 0.43 -7.69
CA GLU A 43 -9.00 1.12 -7.30
C GLU A 43 -9.64 0.49 -6.06
N SER A 44 -9.69 -0.85 -5.99
CA SER A 44 -10.18 -1.59 -4.83
C SER A 44 -9.31 -1.37 -3.58
N VAL A 45 -7.98 -1.43 -3.72
CA VAL A 45 -7.04 -1.16 -2.63
C VAL A 45 -7.20 0.27 -2.13
N ALA A 46 -7.21 1.26 -3.02
CA ALA A 46 -7.38 2.66 -2.65
C ALA A 46 -8.72 2.90 -1.95
N ALA A 47 -9.81 2.27 -2.41
CA ALA A 47 -11.11 2.36 -1.76
C ALA A 47 -11.07 1.81 -0.32
N THR A 48 -10.42 0.67 -0.11
CA THR A 48 -10.27 0.06 1.22
C THR A 48 -9.39 0.93 2.13
N LEU A 49 -8.27 1.44 1.63
CA LEU A 49 -7.41 2.35 2.39
C LEU A 49 -8.11 3.67 2.76
N ARG A 50 -9.00 4.20 1.90
CA ARG A 50 -9.85 5.36 2.27
C ARG A 50 -10.78 5.06 3.44
N GLN A 51 -11.31 3.83 3.53
CA GLN A 51 -12.07 3.42 4.71
C GLN A 51 -11.18 3.42 5.97
N GLN A 52 -9.95 2.92 5.86
CA GLN A 52 -8.97 2.98 6.96
C GLN A 52 -8.63 4.42 7.35
N LEU A 53 -8.46 5.33 6.39
CA LEU A 53 -8.24 6.75 6.67
C LEU A 53 -9.40 7.36 7.47
N ASN A 54 -10.65 7.02 7.13
CA ASN A 54 -11.80 7.47 7.91
C ASN A 54 -11.76 6.96 9.36
N ARG A 55 -11.26 5.74 9.59
CA ARG A 55 -11.06 5.21 10.95
C ARG A 55 -10.00 6.00 11.73
N LEU A 56 -8.94 6.47 11.06
CA LEU A 56 -7.97 7.39 11.66
C LEU A 56 -8.64 8.70 12.11
N VAL A 57 -9.53 9.28 11.28
CA VAL A 57 -10.28 10.49 11.66
C VAL A 57 -11.14 10.26 12.91
N MET A 58 -11.79 9.09 13.01
CA MET A 58 -12.55 8.73 14.21
C MET A 58 -11.66 8.57 15.45
N ALA A 59 -10.46 7.99 15.30
CA ALA A 59 -9.49 7.89 16.38
C ALA A 59 -8.96 9.27 16.81
N GLU A 60 -8.68 10.18 15.88
CA GLU A 60 -8.29 11.57 16.18
C GLU A 60 -9.37 12.28 17.00
N LYS A 61 -10.64 12.10 16.63
CA LYS A 61 -11.77 12.67 17.36
C LYS A 61 -11.84 12.13 18.80
N ALA A 62 -11.75 10.81 18.97
CA ALA A 62 -11.76 10.19 20.30
C ALA A 62 -10.60 10.69 21.19
N LEU A 63 -9.41 10.83 20.62
CA LEU A 63 -8.25 11.40 21.31
C LEU A 63 -8.49 12.86 21.73
N LEU A 64 -9.09 13.68 20.86
CA LEU A 64 -9.44 15.06 21.17
C LEU A 64 -10.49 15.18 22.27
N ASP A 65 -11.56 14.38 22.19
CA ASP A 65 -12.64 14.36 23.17
C ASP A 65 -12.11 13.95 24.56
N ALA A 66 -11.04 13.14 24.61
CA ALA A 66 -10.33 12.76 25.84
C ALA A 66 -9.27 13.79 26.31
N GLY A 67 -9.18 14.98 25.68
CA GLY A 67 -8.21 16.03 26.03
C GLY A 67 -6.80 15.83 25.45
N GLY A 68 -6.64 14.91 24.51
CA GLY A 68 -5.38 14.51 23.89
C GLY A 68 -4.79 15.49 22.85
N LEU A 69 -4.88 16.80 23.09
CA LEU A 69 -4.41 17.83 22.14
C LEU A 69 -2.93 17.67 21.76
N LYS A 70 -2.11 17.18 22.70
CA LYS A 70 -0.67 16.91 22.48
C LYS A 70 -0.38 15.89 21.37
N TYR A 71 -1.36 15.05 21.01
CA TYR A 71 -1.20 14.02 19.98
C TYR A 71 -1.49 14.52 18.56
N MET A 72 -2.19 15.66 18.42
CA MET A 72 -2.75 16.11 17.15
C MET A 72 -1.72 16.43 16.06
N SER A 73 -0.56 16.95 16.44
CA SER A 73 0.51 17.20 15.48
C SER A 73 1.03 15.90 14.88
N LYS A 74 1.22 14.87 15.73
CA LYS A 74 1.73 13.56 15.31
C LYS A 74 0.69 12.81 14.46
N THR A 75 -0.58 12.80 14.86
CA THR A 75 -1.65 12.15 14.08
C THR A 75 -1.86 12.83 12.73
N ARG A 76 -1.81 14.17 12.67
CA ARG A 76 -1.89 14.93 11.41
C ARG A 76 -0.75 14.57 10.46
N SER A 77 0.48 14.44 10.98
CA SER A 77 1.65 14.05 10.19
C SER A 77 1.46 12.67 9.54
N ALA A 78 0.99 11.68 10.30
CA ALA A 78 0.69 10.34 9.79
C ALA A 78 -0.46 10.37 8.78
N LYS A 79 -1.54 11.09 9.09
CA LYS A 79 -2.72 11.26 8.22
C LYS A 79 -2.35 11.83 6.85
N THR A 80 -1.53 12.88 6.80
CA THR A 80 -1.08 13.47 5.54
C THR A 80 -0.30 12.47 4.70
N LYS A 81 0.66 11.73 5.29
CA LYS A 81 1.42 10.70 4.55
C LYS A 81 0.54 9.54 4.10
N PHE A 82 -0.45 9.16 4.91
CA PHE A 82 -1.40 8.12 4.55
C PHE A 82 -2.28 8.55 3.37
N GLN A 83 -2.81 9.78 3.41
CA GLN A 83 -3.56 10.38 2.30
C GLN A 83 -2.69 10.41 1.02
N THR A 84 -1.43 10.86 1.12
CA THR A 84 -0.50 10.82 0.00
C THR A 84 -0.34 9.42 -0.58
N PHE A 85 -0.17 8.39 0.25
CA PHE A 85 -0.06 7.00 -0.21
C PHE A 85 -1.32 6.55 -0.98
N ILE A 86 -2.50 6.82 -0.42
CA ILE A 86 -3.79 6.51 -1.05
C ILE A 86 -3.92 7.23 -2.40
N ASP A 87 -3.59 8.52 -2.43
CA ASP A 87 -3.71 9.32 -3.63
C ASP A 87 -2.73 8.85 -4.70
N ARG A 88 -1.53 8.39 -4.33
CA ARG A 88 -0.58 7.80 -5.28
C ARG A 88 -1.08 6.49 -5.88
N ILE A 89 -1.67 5.61 -5.07
CA ILE A 89 -2.29 4.37 -5.58
C ILE A 89 -3.46 4.69 -6.52
N ALA A 90 -4.30 5.67 -6.16
CA ALA A 90 -5.50 6.03 -6.92
C ALA A 90 -5.19 6.84 -8.18
N ALA A 91 -4.24 7.77 -8.10
CA ALA A 91 -3.87 8.73 -9.14
C ALA A 91 -2.73 8.23 -10.02
N ALA A 92 -2.30 6.96 -9.88
CA ALA A 92 -1.50 6.25 -10.86
C ALA A 92 -2.28 6.17 -12.19
N ASN A 93 -2.32 7.32 -12.87
CA ASN A 93 -3.14 7.63 -14.02
C ASN A 93 -2.60 6.82 -15.22
N PRO A 94 -3.45 6.50 -16.22
CA PRO A 94 -3.09 5.73 -17.41
C PRO A 94 -2.08 6.42 -18.36
N GLY A 95 -1.33 7.43 -17.89
CA GLY A 95 -0.30 8.17 -18.62
C GLY A 95 0.90 7.34 -19.10
N TYR A 96 0.81 6.02 -18.95
CA TYR A 96 1.48 4.99 -19.75
C TYR A 96 0.94 4.97 -21.20
N SER A 97 0.72 6.13 -21.83
CA SER A 97 0.20 6.25 -23.20
C SER A 97 1.25 5.92 -24.29
N GLY A 98 2.38 5.29 -23.94
CA GLY A 98 3.40 4.90 -24.92
C GLY A 98 4.25 3.67 -24.57
N PHE A 99 4.00 2.96 -23.46
CA PHE A 99 5.04 2.11 -22.85
C PHE A 99 4.95 0.60 -23.07
N PHE A 100 4.11 0.14 -24.00
CA PHE A 100 4.12 -1.28 -24.33
C PHE A 100 4.19 -1.48 -25.83
N ASP A 101 5.39 -1.33 -26.39
CA ASP A 101 5.79 -2.34 -27.35
C ASP A 101 5.91 -3.64 -26.54
N ALA A 102 4.98 -4.57 -26.78
CA ALA A 102 4.83 -5.81 -26.02
C ALA A 102 6.09 -6.72 -26.04
N ASP A 103 7.08 -6.35 -26.85
CA ASP A 103 8.29 -7.13 -27.11
C ASP A 103 9.44 -6.88 -26.11
N LYS A 104 9.33 -5.92 -25.18
CA LYS A 104 10.43 -5.57 -24.24
C LYS A 104 10.32 -6.08 -22.80
N ILE A 105 9.15 -6.54 -22.36
CA ILE A 105 8.94 -6.90 -20.95
C ILE A 105 9.20 -8.39 -20.74
N THR A 106 10.15 -8.70 -19.85
CA THR A 106 10.51 -10.09 -19.55
C THR A 106 9.57 -10.71 -18.50
N PRO A 107 9.43 -12.04 -18.44
CA PRO A 107 8.71 -12.72 -17.36
C PRO A 107 9.19 -12.33 -15.95
N GLU A 108 10.49 -12.09 -15.79
CA GLU A 108 11.13 -11.69 -14.53
C GLU A 108 10.72 -10.27 -14.08
N ASP A 109 10.55 -9.35 -15.04
CA ASP A 109 10.01 -8.01 -14.78
C ASP A 109 8.56 -8.10 -14.30
N LEU A 110 7.78 -9.01 -14.89
CA LEU A 110 6.39 -9.21 -14.52
C LEU A 110 6.24 -9.77 -13.11
N GLU A 111 7.06 -10.76 -12.74
CA GLU A 111 7.08 -11.26 -11.36
C GLU A 111 7.41 -10.15 -10.35
N THR A 112 8.31 -9.26 -10.71
CA THR A 112 8.69 -8.12 -9.87
C THR A 112 7.51 -7.16 -9.67
N ILE A 113 6.80 -6.81 -10.75
CA ILE A 113 5.61 -5.96 -10.68
C ILE A 113 4.53 -6.60 -9.80
N TYR A 114 4.29 -7.91 -9.96
CA TYR A 114 3.31 -8.62 -9.15
C TYR A 114 3.69 -8.67 -7.66
N ALA A 115 4.97 -8.78 -7.34
CA ALA A 115 5.43 -8.70 -5.96
C ALA A 115 5.09 -7.35 -5.32
N PHE A 116 5.20 -6.25 -6.07
CA PHE A 116 4.79 -4.93 -5.59
C PHE A 116 3.29 -4.82 -5.41
N ASP A 117 2.48 -5.30 -6.37
CA ASP A 117 1.02 -5.21 -6.27
C ASP A 117 0.49 -6.04 -5.07
N TYR A 118 1.11 -7.18 -4.78
CA TYR A 118 0.82 -7.95 -3.57
C TYR A 118 1.23 -7.22 -2.29
N ALA A 119 2.40 -6.59 -2.28
CA ALA A 119 2.83 -5.78 -1.14
C ALA A 119 1.82 -4.65 -0.85
N LEU A 120 1.22 -4.04 -1.88
CA LEU A 120 0.15 -3.04 -1.72
C LEU A 120 -1.11 -3.62 -1.04
N LEU A 121 -1.50 -4.85 -1.37
CA LEU A 121 -2.61 -5.53 -0.68
C LEU A 121 -2.28 -5.77 0.80
N ASN A 122 -1.05 -6.21 1.10
CA ASN A 122 -0.60 -6.44 2.47
C ASN A 122 -0.60 -5.14 3.33
N TYR A 123 -0.33 -3.99 2.72
CA TYR A 123 -0.40 -2.71 3.43
C TYR A 123 -1.81 -2.40 3.95
N ASN A 124 -2.87 -2.84 3.27
CA ASN A 124 -4.22 -2.66 3.78
C ASN A 124 -4.43 -3.33 5.14
N ASP A 125 -3.94 -4.57 5.28
CA ASP A 125 -4.05 -5.34 6.53
C ASP A 125 -3.18 -4.73 7.62
N LYS A 126 -1.95 -4.33 7.29
CA LYS A 126 -1.05 -3.61 8.21
C LYS A 126 -1.67 -2.30 8.72
N PHE A 127 -2.30 -1.51 7.85
CA PHE A 127 -2.98 -0.28 8.25
C PHE A 127 -4.20 -0.57 9.14
N ALA A 128 -4.96 -1.62 8.82
CA ALA A 128 -6.10 -2.03 9.64
C ALA A 128 -5.65 -2.40 11.06
N GLU A 129 -4.56 -3.15 11.20
CA GLU A 129 -3.96 -3.55 12.48
C GLU A 129 -3.41 -2.34 13.25
N ALA A 130 -2.62 -1.48 12.61
CA ALA A 130 -2.07 -0.27 13.25
C ALA A 130 -3.18 0.66 13.76
N LEU A 131 -4.29 0.76 13.02
CA LEU A 131 -5.45 1.55 13.44
C LEU A 131 -6.26 0.88 14.56
N ASN A 132 -6.36 -0.45 14.59
CA ASN A 132 -6.91 -1.17 15.75
C ASN A 132 -6.11 -0.84 17.02
N LEU A 133 -4.78 -0.94 16.94
CA LEU A 133 -3.90 -0.62 18.06
C LEU A 133 -4.04 0.83 18.53
N LEU A 134 -4.16 1.79 17.59
CA LEU A 134 -4.39 3.19 17.93
C LEU A 134 -5.75 3.42 18.58
N GLN A 135 -6.81 2.77 18.09
CA GLN A 135 -8.14 2.83 18.68
C GLN A 135 -8.15 2.26 20.10
N ASP A 136 -7.54 1.10 20.31
CA ASP A 136 -7.41 0.47 21.63
C ASP A 136 -6.60 1.35 22.60
N ALA A 137 -5.50 1.94 22.12
CA ALA A 137 -4.68 2.86 22.90
C ALA A 137 -5.46 4.12 23.31
N ALA A 138 -6.29 4.65 22.41
CA ALA A 138 -7.17 5.79 22.68
C ALA A 138 -8.25 5.44 23.73
N LEU A 139 -8.87 4.26 23.63
CA LEU A 139 -9.89 3.79 24.58
C LEU A 139 -9.33 3.55 25.98
N LYS A 140 -8.12 2.98 26.07
CA LYS A 140 -7.44 2.69 27.35
C LYS A 140 -6.69 3.90 27.91
N ASN A 141 -6.53 4.96 27.11
CA ASN A 141 -5.67 6.10 27.41
C ASN A 141 -4.22 5.71 27.75
N GLU A 142 -3.71 4.66 27.11
CA GLU A 142 -2.40 4.07 27.36
C GLU A 142 -1.73 3.73 26.03
N GLY A 143 -0.40 3.94 25.91
CA GLY A 143 0.35 3.55 24.72
C GLY A 143 0.08 4.38 23.44
N ILE A 144 -0.68 5.47 23.53
CA ILE A 144 -1.09 6.31 22.38
C ILE A 144 0.12 6.77 21.56
N GLU A 145 1.20 7.23 22.21
CA GLU A 145 2.39 7.72 21.48
C GLU A 145 3.09 6.64 20.67
N ALA A 146 3.20 5.43 21.23
CA ALA A 146 3.79 4.29 20.55
C ALA A 146 2.92 3.87 19.35
N ALA A 147 1.59 3.84 19.52
CA ALA A 147 0.66 3.52 18.45
C ALA A 147 0.73 4.55 17.30
N ILE A 148 0.79 5.84 17.61
CA ILE A 148 0.94 6.89 16.59
C ILE A 148 2.29 6.79 15.88
N ALA A 149 3.37 6.52 16.61
CA ALA A 149 4.71 6.36 16.03
C ALA A 149 4.78 5.15 15.09
N ALA A 150 4.17 4.02 15.47
CA ALA A 150 4.07 2.83 14.62
C ALA A 150 3.25 3.11 13.36
N LEU A 151 2.12 3.82 13.47
CA LEU A 151 1.32 4.23 12.32
C LEU A 151 2.12 5.17 11.40
N ASP A 152 2.83 6.16 11.95
CA ASP A 152 3.65 7.09 11.15
C ASP A 152 4.77 6.35 10.40
N ALA A 153 5.49 5.45 11.09
CA ALA A 153 6.51 4.60 10.47
C ALA A 153 5.93 3.76 9.32
N LEU A 154 4.74 3.17 9.52
CA LEU A 154 4.06 2.42 8.47
C LEU A 154 3.71 3.30 7.26
N THR A 155 3.29 4.55 7.48
CA THR A 155 3.02 5.48 6.36
C THR A 155 4.28 5.85 5.58
N ILE A 156 5.42 5.94 6.25
CA ILE A 156 6.72 6.18 5.61
C ILE A 156 7.12 4.95 4.77
N GLU A 157 7.10 3.75 5.37
CA GLU A 157 7.41 2.48 4.69
C GLU A 157 6.53 2.28 3.45
N ALA A 158 5.23 2.52 3.57
CA ALA A 158 4.28 2.36 2.46
C ALA A 158 4.58 3.31 1.29
N ASN A 159 4.92 4.58 1.58
CA ASN A 159 5.31 5.54 0.55
C ASN A 159 6.67 5.19 -0.09
N GLU A 160 7.62 4.65 0.67
CA GLU A 160 8.89 4.16 0.16
C GLU A 160 8.71 2.93 -0.74
N ALA A 161 7.87 1.97 -0.34
CA ALA A 161 7.53 0.81 -1.15
C ALA A 161 6.90 1.23 -2.49
N TYR A 162 6.02 2.24 -2.48
CA TYR A 162 5.45 2.80 -3.69
C TYR A 162 6.51 3.49 -4.57
N ASN A 163 7.44 4.25 -3.99
CA ASN A 163 8.57 4.84 -4.73
C ASN A 163 9.44 3.77 -5.41
N LEU A 164 9.71 2.66 -4.73
CA LEU A 164 10.47 1.55 -5.29
C LEU A 164 9.77 0.94 -6.49
N ARG A 165 8.44 0.75 -6.41
CA ARG A 165 7.63 0.31 -7.54
C ARG A 165 7.75 1.29 -8.72
N GLU A 166 7.61 2.59 -8.49
CA GLU A 166 7.76 3.59 -9.55
C GLU A 166 9.15 3.57 -10.19
N ASN A 167 10.22 3.41 -9.41
CA ASN A 167 11.57 3.35 -9.95
C ASN A 167 11.80 2.09 -10.78
N VAL A 168 11.35 0.93 -10.30
CA VAL A 168 11.46 -0.33 -11.05
C VAL A 168 10.70 -0.24 -12.35
N LEU A 169 9.49 0.35 -12.34
CA LEU A 169 8.73 0.54 -13.56
C LEU A 169 9.44 1.47 -14.54
N LYS A 170 10.11 2.53 -14.07
CA LYS A 170 10.94 3.42 -14.91
C LYS A 170 12.19 2.74 -15.46
N ASP A 171 12.79 1.80 -14.73
CA ASP A 171 14.00 1.10 -15.19
C ASP A 171 13.70 0.04 -16.27
N ILE A 172 12.43 -0.36 -16.40
CA ILE A 172 11.93 -1.27 -17.44
C ILE A 172 11.61 -0.50 -18.76
N GLU A 173 11.60 0.83 -18.73
CA GLU A 173 11.35 1.74 -19.87
C GLU A 173 12.53 1.81 -20.87
#